data_AF-A0A6P1HS64-F1
#
_entry.id   AF-A0A6P1HS64-F1
#
_cell.length_a   1.000
_cell.length_b   1.000
_cell.length_c   1.000
_cell.angle_alpha   90.00
_cell.angle_beta   90.00
_cell.angle_gamma   90.00
#
_symmetry.space_group_name_H-M   'P 1'
#
loop_
_entity.id
_entity.type
_entity.pdbx_description
1 polymer ?
#
loop_
_entity_poly.entity_id
_entity_poly.type
_entity_poly.pdbx_seq_one_letter_code
_entity_poly.pdbx_strand_id
1 'polypeptide(L)' 'MTNKKNTETDVFHIKNKNAHSGMTYNEVKEYIARTTGGHDTKKYSNTDVNEVKAEIAPKHTESNPY' A
#
# COMPACT_ATOMS: atom_id res chain seq x y z
N MET A 1 0.68 37.76 27.69
CA MET A 1 0.28 36.35 27.86
C MET A 1 -0.10 35.82 26.49
N THR A 2 0.73 34.96 25.90
CA THR A 2 0.52 34.40 24.57
C THR A 2 -0.50 33.28 24.67
N ASN A 3 -1.74 33.56 24.25
CA ASN A 3 -2.80 32.55 24.16
C ASN A 3 -2.42 31.54 23.08
N LYS A 4 -1.80 30.44 23.50
CA LYS A 4 -1.65 29.21 22.70
C LYS A 4 -3.07 28.71 22.41
N LYS A 5 -3.62 29.08 21.25
CA LYS A 5 -4.87 28.50 20.75
C LYS A 5 -4.64 27.00 20.60
N ASN A 6 -5.23 26.24 21.50
CA ASN A 6 -5.34 24.80 21.35
C ASN A 6 -6.14 24.57 20.08
N THR A 7 -5.49 23.98 19.08
CA THR A 7 -6.08 23.67 17.78
C THR A 7 -7.08 22.54 17.97
N GLU A 8 -8.30 22.88 18.37
CA GLU A 8 -9.44 22.00 18.14
C GLU A 8 -9.56 21.82 16.64
N THR A 9 -9.21 20.62 16.19
CA THR A 9 -9.21 20.23 14.79
C THR A 9 -10.62 20.43 14.22
N ASP A 10 -10.80 21.34 13.27
CA ASP A 10 -12.06 21.54 12.54
C ASP A 10 -12.36 20.28 11.71
N VAL A 11 -13.15 19.39 12.31
CA VAL A 11 -13.52 18.09 11.75
C VAL A 11 -14.32 18.26 10.46
N PHE A 12 -15.10 19.33 10.32
CA PHE A 12 -15.91 19.57 9.12
C PHE A 12 -15.02 19.93 7.93
N HIS A 13 -14.04 20.81 8.16
CA HIS A 13 -13.06 21.18 7.13
C HIS A 13 -12.24 19.98 6.63
N ILE A 14 -11.86 19.08 7.54
CA ILE A 14 -11.09 17.86 7.18
C ILE A 14 -11.95 16.89 6.39
N LYS A 15 -13.19 16.63 6.82
CA LYS A 15 -14.12 15.77 6.08
C LYS A 15 -14.37 16.30 4.67
N ASN A 16 -14.53 17.62 4.54
CA ASN A 16 -14.69 18.26 3.25
C ASN A 16 -13.45 18.06 2.36
N LYS A 17 -12.24 18.30 2.88
CA LYS A 17 -11.00 18.07 2.14
C LYS A 17 -10.83 16.60 1.71
N ASN A 18 -11.15 15.66 2.58
CA ASN A 18 -11.07 14.22 2.27
C ASN A 18 -12.10 13.80 1.20
N ALA A 19 -13.29 14.40 1.21
CA ALA A 19 -14.28 14.16 0.15
C ALA A 19 -13.81 14.66 -1.23
N HIS A 20 -12.88 15.62 -1.27
CA HIS A 20 -12.33 16.21 -2.48
C HIS A 20 -10.90 15.73 -2.81
N SER A 21 -10.31 14.82 -2.03
CA SER A 21 -8.90 14.42 -2.19
C SER A 21 -8.66 13.35 -3.26
N GLY A 22 -9.71 12.92 -3.97
CA GLY A 22 -9.61 11.85 -4.97
C GLY A 22 -9.37 10.47 -4.35
N MET A 23 -8.88 9.54 -5.16
CA MET A 23 -8.58 8.18 -4.71
C MET A 23 -7.41 8.18 -3.71
N THR A 24 -7.54 7.36 -2.67
CA THR A 24 -6.44 7.06 -1.77
C THR A 24 -5.32 6.32 -2.50
N TYR A 25 -4.12 6.30 -1.93
CA TYR A 25 -2.99 5.57 -2.51
C TYR A 25 -3.31 4.08 -2.80
N ASN A 26 -4.01 3.41 -1.90
CA ASN A 26 -4.39 2.01 -2.08
C ASN A 26 -5.41 1.83 -3.21
N GLU A 27 -6.40 2.72 -3.29
CA GLU A 27 -7.37 2.70 -4.39
C GLU A 27 -6.72 3.01 -5.74
N VAL A 28 -5.78 3.96 -5.79
CA VAL A 28 -4.99 4.24 -7.01
C VAL A 28 -4.16 3.01 -7.39
N LYS A 29 -3.50 2.36 -6.42
CA LYS A 29 -2.69 1.17 -6.65
C LYS A 29 -3.53 0.02 -7.23
N GLU A 30 -4.70 -0.23 -6.67
CA GLU A 30 -5.64 -1.25 -7.16
C GLU A 30 -6.21 -0.89 -8.54
N TYR A 31 -6.59 0.37 -8.74
CA TYR A 31 -7.09 0.88 -10.01
C TYR A 31 -6.06 0.69 -11.13
N ILE A 32 -4.80 1.09 -10.88
CA ILE A 32 -3.69 0.90 -11.82
C ILE A 32 -3.48 -0.59 -12.06
N ALA A 33 -3.37 -1.42 -11.02
CA ALA A 33 -3.19 -2.86 -11.18
C ALA A 33 -4.29 -3.53 -12.03
N ARG A 34 -5.55 -3.08 -11.90
CA ARG A 34 -6.68 -3.59 -12.69
C ARG A 34 -6.69 -3.08 -14.13
N THR A 35 -6.39 -1.81 -14.36
CA THR A 35 -6.65 -1.14 -15.65
C THR A 35 -5.43 -1.02 -16.55
N THR A 36 -4.23 -0.87 -16.00
CA THR A 36 -3.00 -0.56 -16.76
C THR A 36 -1.78 -1.37 -16.31
N GLY A 37 -1.85 -2.02 -15.14
CA GLY A 37 -0.82 -2.90 -14.61
C GLY A 37 -0.55 -4.05 -15.58
N GLY A 38 0.69 -4.56 -15.59
CA GLY A 38 1.25 -5.43 -16.62
C GLY A 38 0.42 -6.65 -17.04
N HIS A 39 -0.60 -6.42 -17.86
CA HIS A 39 -1.29 -7.43 -18.64
C HIS A 39 -0.35 -7.87 -19.76
N ASP A 40 -0.22 -9.18 -19.96
CA ASP A 40 0.63 -9.81 -21.00
C ASP A 40 2.14 -9.50 -20.96
N THR A 41 2.65 -8.89 -19.88
CA THR A 41 4.09 -8.63 -19.72
C THR A 41 4.89 -9.84 -19.25
N LYS A 42 4.22 -10.96 -18.91
CA LYS A 42 4.86 -12.22 -18.52
C LYS A 42 5.93 -12.67 -19.51
N LYS A 43 5.72 -12.42 -20.82
CA LYS A 43 6.68 -12.76 -21.88
C LYS A 43 8.00 -11.99 -21.83
N TYR A 44 8.05 -10.86 -21.12
CA TYR A 44 9.25 -10.04 -20.97
C TYR A 44 9.99 -10.34 -19.66
N SER A 45 9.43 -11.18 -18.79
CA SER A 45 10.08 -11.61 -17.55
C SER A 45 10.80 -12.93 -17.79
N ASN A 46 12.07 -12.98 -17.38
CA ASN A 46 12.87 -14.21 -17.30
C ASN A 46 12.81 -14.83 -15.89
N THR A 47 11.96 -14.33 -15.01
CA THR A 47 11.85 -14.80 -13.62
C THR A 47 11.10 -16.14 -13.57
N ASP A 48 11.72 -17.17 -13.00
CA ASP A 48 11.03 -18.41 -12.68
C ASP A 48 10.23 -18.25 -11.37
N VAL A 49 8.91 -18.36 -11.49
CA VAL A 49 7.99 -18.21 -10.36
C VAL A 49 8.19 -19.31 -9.30
N ASN A 50 8.63 -20.51 -9.70
CA ASN A 50 8.85 -21.62 -8.77
C ASN A 50 10.12 -21.41 -7.94
N GLU A 51 11.18 -20.90 -8.57
CA GLU A 51 12.44 -20.54 -7.90
C GLU A 51 12.19 -19.47 -6.82
N VAL A 52 11.56 -18.36 -7.21
CA VAL A 52 11.26 -17.27 -6.26
C VAL A 52 10.37 -17.76 -5.12
N LYS A 53 9.36 -18.59 -5.40
CA LYS A 53 8.52 -19.19 -4.36
C LYS A 53 9.32 -20.04 -3.38
N ALA A 54 10.30 -20.81 -3.85
CA ALA A 54 11.16 -21.62 -2.99
C ALA A 54 12.09 -20.76 -2.12
N GLU A 55 12.54 -19.61 -2.62
CA GLU A 55 13.37 -18.67 -1.87
C GLU A 55 12.61 -17.92 -0.78
N ILE A 56 11.40 -17.43 -1.10
CA ILE A 56 10.59 -16.60 -0.18
C ILE A 56 9.69 -17.42 0.73
N ALA A 57 9.48 -18.72 0.41
CA ALA A 57 8.78 -19.60 1.31
C ALA A 57 9.45 -19.50 2.69
N PRO A 58 8.68 -19.34 3.78
CA PRO A 58 9.25 -19.36 5.10
C PRO A 58 9.99 -20.68 5.24
N LYS A 59 11.32 -20.63 5.20
CA LYS A 59 12.11 -21.75 5.66
C LYS A 59 11.63 -21.96 7.08
N HIS A 60 11.09 -23.14 7.36
CA HIS A 60 10.82 -23.58 8.72
C HIS A 60 12.19 -23.62 9.40
N THR A 61 12.71 -22.45 9.80
CA THR A 61 13.79 -22.33 10.74
C THR A 61 13.19 -22.79 12.04
N GLU A 62 13.75 -23.89 12.52
CA GLU A 62 13.42 -24.54 13.77
C GLU A 62 13.04 -23.52 14.85
N SER A 63 11.98 -23.88 15.58
CA SER A 63 11.43 -23.18 16.74
C SER A 63 12.45 -22.28 17.44
N ASN A 64 12.17 -20.98 17.49
CA ASN A 64 12.86 -20.08 18.41
C ASN A 64 12.58 -20.56 19.85
N PRO A 65 13.58 -21.05 20.61
CA PRO A 65 13.36 -21.63 21.94
C PRO A 65 13.41 -20.58 23.07
N TYR A 66 13.23 -19.30 22.75
CA TYR A 66 13.14 -18.19 23.72
C TYR A 66 11.81 -17.45 23.59
#